data_AF-A0A1Y1UWV4-F1
#
_entry.id   AF-A0A1Y1UWV4-F1
#
_cell.length_a   1.000
_cell.length_b   1.000
_cell.length_c   1.000
_cell.angle_alpha   90.00
_cell.angle_beta   90.00
_cell.angle_gamma   90.00
#
_symmetry.space_group_name_H-M   'P 1'
#
loop_
_entity.id
_entity.type
_entity.pdbx_description
1 polymer ?
#
loop_
_entity_poly.entity_id
_entity_poly.type
_entity_poly.pdbx_seq_one_letter_code
_entity_poly.pdbx_strand_id
1 'polypeptide(L)'
;MRIIKWFILILVIITKIYCSPYNHLDIQLALLILSAGDHDGNIVKDANLEYMKINISKDPSNKVEKDIVDIIPSLRKIKEDNYNNENELNQRIEIKF
;
A
#
# COMPACT_ATOMS: atom_id res chain seq x y z
N MET A 1 -39.29 5.92 32.04
CA MET A 1 -38.11 5.02 32.20
C MET A 1 -38.04 3.89 31.18
N ARG A 2 -39.16 3.25 30.76
CA ARG A 2 -39.17 2.21 29.71
C ARG A 2 -38.77 2.73 28.31
N ILE A 3 -39.24 3.91 27.91
CA ILE A 3 -38.94 4.51 26.59
C ILE A 3 -37.43 4.76 26.39
N ILE A 4 -36.75 5.24 27.45
CA ILE A 4 -35.30 5.51 27.42
C ILE A 4 -34.50 4.23 27.20
N LYS A 5 -34.91 3.12 27.80
CA LYS A 5 -34.26 1.82 27.59
C LYS A 5 -34.37 1.36 26.13
N TRP A 6 -35.54 1.51 25.53
CA TRP A 6 -35.74 1.20 24.11
C TRP A 6 -34.94 2.12 23.19
N PHE A 7 -34.88 3.41 23.52
CA PHE A 7 -34.08 4.39 22.78
C PHE A 7 -32.59 4.04 22.80
N ILE A 8 -32.03 3.70 23.96
CA ILE A 8 -30.63 3.26 24.10
C ILE A 8 -30.38 1.97 23.31
N LEU A 9 -31.31 1.02 23.34
CA LEU A 9 -31.16 -0.25 22.63
C LEU A 9 -31.17 -0.06 21.09
N ILE A 10 -32.04 0.81 20.58
CA ILE A 10 -32.05 1.22 19.17
C ILE A 10 -30.72 1.90 18.81
N LEU A 11 -30.21 2.79 19.67
CA LEU A 11 -28.96 3.50 19.43
C LEU A 11 -27.77 2.52 19.30
N VAL A 12 -27.71 1.50 20.17
CA VAL A 12 -26.67 0.46 20.13
C VAL A 12 -26.74 -0.37 18.84
N ILE A 13 -27.95 -0.73 18.38
CA ILE A 13 -28.14 -1.48 17.13
C ILE A 13 -27.68 -0.65 15.92
N ILE A 14 -28.06 0.62 15.88
CA ILE A 14 -27.66 1.55 14.81
C ILE A 14 -26.14 1.70 14.80
N THR A 15 -25.50 1.93 15.94
CA THR A 15 -24.03 2.02 16.01
C THR A 15 -23.34 0.76 15.54
N LYS A 16 -23.93 -0.43 15.76
CA LYS A 16 -23.36 -1.70 15.33
C LYS A 16 -23.48 -1.94 13.82
N ILE A 17 -24.53 -1.39 13.19
CA ILE A 17 -24.72 -1.44 11.73
C ILE A 17 -23.81 -0.44 11.02
N TYR A 18 -23.65 0.77 11.59
CA TYR A 18 -22.73 1.78 11.05
C TYR A 18 -21.25 1.48 11.37
N CYS A 19 -20.96 0.77 12.46
CA CYS A 19 -19.70 0.03 12.65
C CYS A 19 -19.75 -1.32 11.94
N SER A 20 -20.20 -1.33 10.67
CA SER A 20 -19.68 -2.29 9.69
C SER A 20 -18.17 -2.41 9.91
N PRO A 21 -17.56 -3.59 9.85
CA PRO A 21 -16.12 -3.71 9.97
C PRO A 21 -15.54 -2.94 8.80
N TYR A 22 -15.20 -1.67 9.05
CA TYR A 22 -14.43 -0.84 8.15
C TYR A 22 -13.25 -1.73 7.80
N ASN A 23 -13.11 -2.09 6.52
CA ASN A 23 -12.22 -3.17 6.14
C ASN A 23 -10.82 -2.79 6.59
N HIS A 24 -10.39 -3.33 7.74
CA HIS A 24 -9.21 -2.84 8.46
C HIS A 24 -7.97 -2.98 7.59
N LEU A 25 -8.01 -3.95 6.67
CA LEU A 25 -7.00 -4.20 5.67
C LEU A 25 -6.84 -3.02 4.70
N ASP A 26 -7.94 -2.41 4.24
CA ASP A 26 -7.88 -1.31 3.27
C ASP A 26 -7.24 -0.07 3.91
N ILE A 27 -7.57 0.23 5.17
CA ILE A 27 -6.94 1.31 5.93
C ILE A 27 -5.45 1.04 6.15
N GLN A 28 -5.10 -0.18 6.57
CA GLN A 28 -3.71 -0.57 6.80
C GLN A 28 -2.89 -0.47 5.51
N LEU A 29 -3.46 -0.90 4.38
CA LEU A 29 -2.81 -0.82 3.07
C LEU A 29 -2.69 0.63 2.60
N ALA A 30 -3.71 1.46 2.80
CA ALA A 30 -3.66 2.88 2.47
C ALA A 30 -2.60 3.63 3.29
N LEU A 31 -2.51 3.35 4.60
CA LEU A 31 -1.47 3.91 5.48
C LEU A 31 -0.08 3.46 5.06
N LEU A 32 0.07 2.19 4.68
CA LEU A 32 1.33 1.65 4.19
C LEU A 32 1.76 2.35 2.89
N ILE A 33 0.86 2.48 1.91
CA ILE A 33 1.15 3.20 0.66
C ILE A 33 1.51 4.66 0.94
N LEU A 34 0.73 5.34 1.80
CA LEU A 34 0.99 6.73 2.18
C LEU A 34 2.37 6.90 2.83
N SER A 35 2.76 5.95 3.69
CA SER A 35 4.06 5.97 4.36
C SER A 35 5.24 5.72 3.41
N ALA A 36 4.99 5.03 2.30
CA ALA A 36 5.97 4.78 1.26
C ALA A 36 5.94 5.84 0.15
N GLY A 37 5.04 6.82 0.20
CA GLY A 37 4.87 7.87 -0.79
C GLY A 37 5.62 9.16 -0.44
N ASP A 38 6.04 9.92 -1.46
CA ASP A 38 6.52 11.29 -1.30
C ASP A 38 5.37 12.31 -1.40
N HIS A 39 5.71 13.59 -1.25
CA HIS A 39 4.79 14.73 -1.34
C HIS A 39 4.11 14.87 -2.71
N ASP A 40 4.72 14.30 -3.76
CA ASP A 40 4.25 14.36 -5.14
C ASP A 40 3.43 13.11 -5.52
N GLY A 41 3.25 12.17 -4.59
CA GLY A 41 2.50 10.93 -4.79
C GLY A 41 3.29 9.81 -5.45
N ASN A 42 4.62 9.93 -5.56
CA ASN A 42 5.49 8.86 -6.04
C ASN A 42 5.85 7.91 -4.91
N ILE A 43 6.11 6.64 -5.22
CA ILE A 43 6.67 5.70 -4.24
C ILE A 43 8.15 6.00 -4.04
N VAL A 44 8.53 6.28 -2.80
CA VAL A 44 9.90 6.59 -2.38
C VAL A 44 10.80 5.38 -2.60
N LYS A 45 12.00 5.65 -3.10
CA LYS A 45 13.10 4.70 -3.23
C LYS A 45 14.21 5.04 -2.24
N ASP A 46 14.99 4.03 -1.85
CA ASP A 46 16.16 4.23 -1.02
C ASP A 46 17.34 4.86 -1.81
N ALA A 47 18.49 5.03 -1.15
CA ALA A 47 19.69 5.57 -1.77
C ALA A 47 20.25 4.70 -2.92
N ASN A 48 19.84 3.41 -2.98
CA ASN A 48 20.21 2.46 -4.03
C ASN A 48 19.14 2.37 -5.12
N LEU A 49 18.13 3.24 -5.11
CA LEU A 49 16.97 3.22 -6.01
C LEU A 49 16.08 1.97 -5.87
N GLU A 50 16.16 1.27 -4.73
CA GLU A 50 15.28 0.14 -4.42
C GLU A 50 13.97 0.61 -3.77
N TYR A 51 12.88 -0.09 -4.06
CA TYR A 51 11.60 0.13 -3.37
C TYR A 51 11.64 -0.43 -1.95
N MET A 52 10.73 0.06 -1.10
CA MET A 52 10.53 -0.50 0.24
C MET A 52 10.23 -2.01 0.17
N LYS A 53 11.02 -2.80 0.90
CA LYS A 53 10.84 -4.25 1.04
C LYS A 53 10.06 -4.57 2.31
N ILE A 54 9.09 -5.48 2.19
CA ILE A 54 8.25 -5.94 3.30
C ILE A 54 8.49 -7.42 3.48
N ASN A 55 8.77 -7.83 4.73
CA ASN A 55 8.82 -9.24 5.07
C ASN A 55 7.41 -9.82 5.12
N ILE A 56 7.10 -10.74 4.21
CA ILE A 56 5.82 -11.44 4.10
C ILE A 56 5.88 -12.86 4.69
N SER A 57 6.99 -13.23 5.31
CA SER A 57 7.11 -14.54 5.95
C SER A 57 6.23 -14.61 7.21
N LYS A 58 5.58 -15.76 7.37
CA LYS A 58 4.88 -16.11 8.61
C LYS A 58 5.86 -16.50 9.73
N ASP A 59 7.02 -17.03 9.36
CA ASP A 59 8.06 -17.45 10.31
C ASP A 59 9.10 -16.33 10.44
N PRO A 60 9.29 -15.74 11.63
CA PRO A 60 10.29 -14.69 11.85
C PRO A 60 11.73 -15.16 11.59
N SER A 61 11.98 -16.47 11.61
CA SER A 61 13.29 -17.10 11.36
C SER A 61 13.63 -17.16 9.86
N ASN A 62 12.63 -17.01 8.99
CA ASN A 62 12.79 -17.01 7.54
C ASN A 62 12.39 -15.63 7.01
N LYS A 63 13.29 -14.93 6.34
CA LYS A 63 12.97 -13.64 5.73
C LYS A 63 12.57 -13.85 4.28
N VAL A 64 11.28 -13.71 4.01
CA VAL A 64 10.76 -13.66 2.64
C VAL A 64 10.37 -12.21 2.38
N GLU A 65 11.25 -11.47 1.72
CA GLU A 65 11.06 -10.06 1.44
C GLU A 65 10.49 -9.85 0.04
N LYS A 66 9.57 -8.90 -0.09
CA LYS A 66 8.96 -8.48 -1.35
C LYS A 66 8.87 -6.97 -1.45
N ASP A 67 9.08 -6.42 -2.64
CA ASP A 67 8.90 -5.00 -2.89
C ASP A 67 7.43 -4.61 -2.67
N ILE A 68 7.18 -3.40 -2.14
CA ILE A 68 5.83 -2.87 -1.99
C ILE A 68 5.05 -2.84 -3.33
N VAL A 69 5.75 -2.59 -4.43
CA VAL A 69 5.18 -2.60 -5.78
C VAL A 69 4.80 -4.01 -6.28
N ASP A 70 5.39 -5.05 -5.70
CA ASP A 70 5.05 -6.45 -5.99
C ASP A 70 3.89 -6.95 -5.11
N ILE A 71 3.74 -6.39 -3.90
CA ILE A 71 2.65 -6.70 -2.95
C ILE A 71 1.35 -6.03 -3.36
N ILE A 72 1.41 -4.82 -3.91
CA ILE A 72 0.26 -4.01 -4.32
C ILE A 72 0.20 -4.02 -5.85
N PRO A 73 -0.64 -4.88 -6.47
CA PRO A 73 -0.55 -5.13 -7.91
C PRO A 73 -0.81 -3.88 -8.77
N SER A 74 -1.59 -2.92 -8.27
CA SER A 74 -1.84 -1.65 -8.96
C SER A 74 -0.59 -0.77 -9.10
N LEU A 75 0.41 -0.94 -8.23
CA LEU A 75 1.68 -0.21 -8.29
C LEU A 75 2.71 -0.87 -9.22
N ARG A 76 2.47 -2.10 -9.69
CA ARG A 76 3.42 -2.85 -10.52
C ARG A 76 3.79 -2.16 -11.83
N LYS A 77 2.87 -1.38 -12.41
CA LYS A 77 3.12 -0.59 -13.63
C LYS A 77 4.31 0.38 -13.48
N ILE A 78 4.54 0.89 -12.27
CA ILE A 78 5.66 1.79 -11.96
C ILE A 78 7.01 1.09 -12.22
N LYS A 79 7.10 -0.23 -12.00
CA LYS A 79 8.31 -1.02 -12.27
C LYS A 79 8.55 -1.21 -13.76
N GLU A 80 7.49 -1.42 -14.54
CA GLU A 80 7.53 -1.58 -15.99
C GLU A 80 7.91 -0.28 -16.70
N ASP A 81 7.34 0.85 -16.26
CA ASP A 81 7.65 2.17 -16.85
C ASP A 81 9.11 2.59 -16.62
N ASN A 82 9.67 2.30 -15.43
CA ASN A 82 11.10 2.58 -15.16
C ASN A 82 12.03 1.74 -16.04
N TYR A 83 11.76 0.45 -16.21
CA TYR A 83 12.59 -0.44 -17.04
C TYR A 83 12.62 0.00 -18.51
N ASN A 84 11.47 0.43 -19.05
CA ASN A 84 11.39 0.92 -20.42
C ASN A 84 12.19 2.23 -20.61
N ASN A 85 12.14 3.12 -19.62
CA ASN A 85 12.86 4.40 -19.67
C ASN A 85 14.39 4.22 -19.61
N GLU A 86 14.88 3.29 -18.78
CA GLU A 86 16.31 2.96 -18.72
C GLU A 86 16.82 2.36 -20.05
N ASN A 87 16.05 1.46 -20.66
CA ASN A 87 16.40 0.90 -21.97
C ASN A 87 16.43 1.98 -23.06
N GLU A 88 15.45 2.89 -23.07
CA GLU A 88 15.41 3.98 -24.04
C GLU A 88 16.61 4.94 -23.86
N LEU A 89 16.99 5.24 -22.62
CA LEU A 89 18.17 6.05 -22.31
C LEU A 89 19.46 5.35 -22.79
N ASN A 90 19.61 4.06 -22.51
CA ASN A 90 20.79 3.29 -22.92
C ASN A 90 20.92 3.19 -24.45
N GLN A 91 19.81 2.98 -25.17
CA GLN A 91 19.79 3.00 -26.64
C GLN A 91 20.22 4.35 -27.21
N ARG A 92 19.79 5.47 -26.61
CA ARG A 92 20.21 6.82 -27.04
C ARG A 92 21.70 7.07 -26.81
N ILE A 93 22.29 6.47 -25.78
CA ILE A 93 23.73 6.57 -25.51
C ILE A 93 24.51 5.75 -26.54
N GLU A 94 24.10 4.52 -26.84
CA GLU A 94 24.74 3.69 -27.88
C GLU A 94 24.72 4.32 -29.27
N ILE A 95 23.63 5.00 -29.66
CA ILE A 95 23.53 5.67 -30.97
C ILE A 95 24.46 6.90 -31.08
N LYS A 96 24.91 7.44 -29.93
CA LYS A 96 25.71 8.66 -29.86
C LYS A 96 27.23 8.39 -29.85
N PHE A 97 27.64 7.14 -29.75
CA PHE A 97 29.04 6.69 -29.83
C PHE A 97 29.28 5.90 -31.13
#